data_AF-A0A832N004-F1
#
_entry.id   AF-A0A832N004-F1
#
_cell.length_a   1.000
_cell.length_b   1.000
_cell.length_c   1.000
_cell.angle_alpha   90.00
_cell.angle_beta   90.00
_cell.angle_gamma   90.00
#
_symmetry.space_group_name_H-M   'P 1'
#
loop_
_entity.id
_entity.type
_entity.pdbx_description
1 polymer ?
#
loop_
_entity_poly.entity_id
_entity_poly.type
_entity_poly.pdbx_seq_one_letter_code
_entity_poly.pdbx_strand_id
1 'polypeptide(L)' 'MNASRLINMVLRIFMRKAVNKGIDMAANRGKSPADMTPEERDQAQQAKQTAKKARKLARLARRIGRF' A
#
# COMPACT_ATOMS: atom_id res chain seq x y z
N MET A 1 21.55 16.47 17.51
CA MET A 1 20.35 15.67 17.15
C MET A 1 20.33 15.46 15.64
N ASN A 2 20.03 14.24 15.21
CA ASN A 2 20.59 13.66 14.00
C ASN A 2 19.84 14.11 12.73
N ALA A 3 20.39 15.08 12.00
CA ALA A 3 19.89 15.47 10.67
C ALA A 3 19.71 14.26 9.74
N SER A 4 20.58 13.24 9.85
CA SER A 4 20.46 11.97 9.14
C SER A 4 19.18 11.19 9.48
N ARG A 5 18.70 11.27 10.72
CA ARG A 5 17.45 10.62 11.15
C ARG A 5 16.22 11.35 10.60
N LEU A 6 16.30 12.67 10.45
CA LEU A 6 15.27 13.50 9.81
C LEU A 6 15.17 13.17 8.31
N ILE A 7 16.30 13.13 7.61
CA ILE A 7 16.38 12.79 6.19
C ILE A 7 15.83 11.38 5.93
N ASN A 8 16.23 10.40 6.74
CA ASN A 8 15.71 9.04 6.63
C ASN A 8 14.19 8.96 6.89
N MET A 9 13.65 9.81 7.76
CA MET A 9 12.20 9.90 7.97
C MET A 9 11.47 10.48 6.75
N VAL A 10 11.99 11.58 6.21
CA VAL A 10 11.41 12.26 5.04
C VAL A 10 11.45 11.36 3.82
N LEU A 11 12.59 10.75 3.51
CA LEU A 11 12.74 9.80 2.41
C LEU A 11 11.79 8.61 2.58
N ARG A 12 11.68 8.07 3.79
CA ARG A 12 10.78 6.95 4.07
C ARG A 12 9.31 7.33 3.88
N ILE A 13 8.90 8.52 4.32
CA ILE A 13 7.52 9.01 4.13
C ILE A 13 7.25 9.28 2.64
N PHE A 14 8.20 9.91 1.95
CA PHE A 14 8.09 10.23 0.53
C PHE A 14 7.98 8.96 -0.32
N MET A 15 8.90 8.01 -0.12
CA MET A 15 8.88 6.72 -0.83
C MET A 15 7.58 5.96 -0.55
N ARG A 16 7.11 5.98 0.70
CA ARG A 16 5.85 5.33 1.07
C ARG A 16 4.63 5.98 0.39
N LYS A 17 4.60 7.31 0.28
CA LYS A 17 3.54 8.04 -0.44
C LYS A 17 3.61 7.79 -1.95
N ALA A 18 4.81 7.83 -2.53
CA ALA A 18 5.03 7.61 -3.96
C ALA A 18 4.62 6.20 -4.39
N VAL A 19 5.04 5.18 -3.64
CA VAL A 19 4.67 3.77 -3.91
C VAL A 19 3.17 3.56 -3.74
N ASN A 20 2.56 4.07 -2.66
CA ASN A 20 1.11 3.94 -2.48
C ASN A 20 0.34 4.61 -3.63
N LYS A 21 0.73 5.84 -4.02
CA LYS A 21 0.08 6.59 -5.10
C LYS A 21 0.29 5.91 -6.46
N GLY A 22 1.48 5.35 -6.71
CA GLY A 22 1.78 4.59 -7.93
C GLY A 22 0.99 3.29 -8.03
N ILE A 23 0.85 2.56 -6.91
CA ILE A 23 0.02 1.35 -6.86
C ILE A 23 -1.46 1.70 -7.06
N ASP A 24 -1.97 2.73 -6.38
CA ASP A 24 -3.38 3.14 -6.54
C ASP A 24 -3.65 3.63 -7.98
N MET A 25 -2.70 4.33 -8.59
CA MET A 25 -2.81 4.77 -9.99
C MET A 25 -2.75 3.60 -10.97
N ALA A 26 -1.88 2.61 -10.74
CA ALA A 26 -1.80 1.40 -11.55
C ALA A 26 -3.03 0.50 -11.40
N ALA A 27 -3.50 0.32 -10.16
CA ALA A 27 -4.65 -0.51 -9.84
C ALA A 27 -5.97 0.10 -10.36
N ASN A 28 -6.11 1.42 -10.26
CA ASN A 28 -7.33 2.12 -10.69
C ASN A 28 -7.22 2.70 -12.10
N ARG A 29 -6.11 2.46 -12.82
CA ARG A 29 -5.79 3.07 -14.14
C ARG A 29 -5.98 4.59 -14.17
N GLY A 30 -5.77 5.27 -13.04
CA GLY A 30 -5.99 6.72 -12.90
C GLY A 30 -7.44 7.17 -12.69
N LYS A 31 -8.42 6.26 -12.62
CA LYS A 31 -9.80 6.61 -12.26
C LYS A 31 -9.94 6.87 -10.76
N SER A 32 -10.70 7.90 -10.39
CA SER A 32 -11.02 8.16 -8.98
C SER A 32 -11.96 7.05 -8.46
N PRO A 33 -11.88 6.63 -7.19
CA PRO A 33 -12.84 5.67 -6.60
C PRO A 33 -14.32 6.12 -6.68
N ALA A 34 -14.54 7.41 -6.86
CA ALA A 34 -15.85 8.02 -7.11
C ALA A 34 -16.38 7.73 -8.53
N ASP A 35 -15.49 7.57 -9.50
CA ASP A 35 -15.80 7.38 -10.93
C ASP A 35 -15.83 5.90 -11.33
N MET A 36 -15.57 4.99 -10.39
CA MET A 36 -15.64 3.54 -10.63
C MET A 36 -17.08 3.09 -10.77
N THR A 37 -17.33 2.26 -11.77
CA THR A 37 -18.61 1.56 -11.88
C THR A 37 -18.81 0.59 -10.69
N PRO A 38 -20.04 0.19 -10.36
CA PRO A 38 -20.30 -0.75 -9.27
C PRO A 38 -19.50 -2.05 -9.40
N GLU A 39 -19.34 -2.54 -10.63
CA GLU A 39 -18.58 -3.75 -10.97
C GLU A 39 -17.07 -3.58 -10.73
N GLU A 40 -16.49 -2.44 -11.13
CA GLU A 40 -15.08 -2.11 -10.85
C GLU A 40 -14.84 -1.98 -9.33
N ARG A 41 -15.81 -1.44 -8.60
CA ARG A 41 -15.75 -1.31 -7.14
C ARG A 41 -15.77 -2.68 -6.45
N ASP A 42 -16.56 -3.62 -6.92
CA ASP A 42 -16.60 -4.98 -6.36
C ASP A 42 -15.30 -5.75 -6.62
N GLN A 43 -14.72 -5.64 -7.82
CA GLN A 43 -13.40 -6.21 -8.11
C GLN A 43 -12.32 -5.60 -7.21
N ALA A 44 -12.33 -4.27 -7.03
CA ALA A 44 -11.41 -3.58 -6.13
C ALA A 44 -11.58 -4.04 -4.66
N GLN A 45 -12.82 -4.28 -4.21
CA GLN A 45 -13.09 -4.82 -2.88
C GLN A 45 -12.52 -6.23 -2.71
N GLN A 46 -12.72 -7.12 -3.68
CA GLN A 46 -12.16 -8.47 -3.66
C GLN A 46 -10.63 -8.43 -3.63
N ALA A 47 -10.02 -7.62 -4.50
CA ALA A 47 -8.56 -7.41 -4.51
C ALA A 47 -8.05 -6.91 -3.16
N LYS A 48 -8.76 -5.96 -2.53
CA LYS A 48 -8.43 -5.42 -1.20
C LYS A 48 -8.52 -6.48 -0.10
N GLN A 49 -9.50 -7.39 -0.16
CA GLN A 49 -9.62 -8.51 0.78
C GLN A 49 -8.45 -9.49 0.64
N THR A 50 -8.09 -9.85 -0.59
CA THR A 50 -6.92 -10.70 -0.89
C THR A 50 -5.63 -10.05 -0.40
N ALA A 51 -5.43 -8.76 -0.69
CA ALA A 51 -4.29 -8.00 -0.19
C ALA A 51 -4.24 -7.93 1.34
N LYS A 52 -5.40 -7.81 2.03
CA LYS A 52 -5.46 -7.87 3.51
C LYS A 52 -4.98 -9.22 4.04
N LYS A 53 -5.43 -10.33 3.45
CA LYS A 53 -4.99 -11.69 3.84
C LYS A 53 -3.49 -11.87 3.62
N ALA A 54 -2.97 -11.48 2.45
CA ALA A 54 -1.54 -11.51 2.15
C ALA A 54 -0.71 -10.67 3.14
N ARG A 55 -1.17 -9.46 3.51
CA ARG A 55 -0.51 -8.63 4.52
C ARG A 55 -0.49 -9.27 5.90
N LYS A 56 -1.55 -9.98 6.31
CA LYS A 56 -1.58 -10.72 7.59
C LYS A 56 -0.53 -11.83 7.58
N LEU A 57 -0.48 -12.64 6.51
CA LEU A 57 0.53 -13.69 6.34
C LEU A 57 1.95 -13.12 6.35
N ALA A 58 2.21 -12.06 5.58
CA ALA A 58 3.52 -11.41 5.56
C ALA A 58 3.93 -10.84 6.92
N ARG A 59 2.99 -10.35 7.74
CA ARG A 59 3.27 -9.91 9.12
C ARG A 59 3.64 -11.07 10.03
N LEU A 60 2.95 -12.21 9.90
CA LEU A 60 3.28 -13.42 10.65
C LEU A 60 4.67 -13.94 10.23
N ALA A 61 4.92 -14.05 8.93
CA ALA A 61 6.22 -14.45 8.39
C ALA A 61 7.35 -13.52 8.89
N ARG A 62 7.14 -12.19 8.89
CA ARG A 62 8.12 -11.25 9.45
C ARG A 62 8.34 -11.37 10.96
N ARG A 63 7.35 -11.84 11.71
CA ARG A 63 7.51 -12.06 13.16
C ARG A 63 8.27 -13.36 13.41
N ILE A 64 7.97 -14.41 12.65
CA ILE A 64 8.62 -15.72 12.75
C ILE A 64 10.08 -15.64 12.30
N GLY A 65 10.38 -14.95 11.20
CA GLY A 65 11.76 -14.77 10.71
C GLY A 65 12.59 -13.72 11.46
N ARG A 66 12.13 -13.24 12.62
CA ARG A 66 12.85 -12.28 13.47
C ARG A 66 13.46 -12.92 14.72
N PHE A 67 13.41 -14.25 14.80
CA PHE A 67 14.08 -15.05 15.81
C PHE A 67 15.36 -15.65 15.24
#